data_AF-A0AAV3WV12-F1
#
_entry.id   AF-A0AAV3WV12-F1
#
_cell.length_a   1.000
_cell.length_b   1.000
_cell.length_c   1.000
_cell.angle_alpha   90.00
_cell.angle_beta   90.00
_cell.angle_gamma   90.00
#
_symmetry.space_group_name_H-M   'P 1'
#
loop_
_entity.id
_entity.type
_entity.pdbx_description
1 polymer ?
#
loop_
_entity_poly.entity_id
_entity_poly.type
_entity_poly.pdbx_seq_one_letter_code
_entity_poly.pdbx_strand_id
1 'polypeptide(L)' 'MKNIQEFMFLFPEKKLTTRIVSEWCGNRLSLHRIRNILKDQFTVVGLNKSTYYE' A
#
# COMPACT_ATOMS: atom_id res chain seq x y z
N MET A 1 -11.72 -0.05 0.94
CA MET A 1 -10.41 0.07 0.27
C MET A 1 -10.48 0.79 -1.08
N LYS A 2 -11.52 1.60 -1.36
CA LYS A 2 -11.62 2.36 -2.62
C LYS A 2 -10.45 3.33 -2.81
N ASN A 3 -9.98 3.99 -1.74
CA ASN A 3 -8.87 4.95 -1.82
C ASN A 3 -7.55 4.37 -2.32
N ILE A 4 -7.28 3.06 -2.13
CA ILE A 4 -6.02 2.44 -2.58
C ILE A 4 -6.09 2.12 -4.08
N GLN A 5 -7.24 1.60 -4.54
CA GLN A 5 -7.49 1.38 -5.96
C GLN A 5 -7.51 2.71 -6.73
N GLU A 6 -8.10 3.75 -6.13
CA GLU A 6 -8.09 5.11 -6.69
C GLU A 6 -6.68 5.69 -6.75
N PHE A 7 -5.85 5.46 -5.72
CA PHE A 7 -4.44 5.81 -5.75
C PHE A 7 -3.70 5.08 -6.89
N MET A 8 -3.94 3.79 -7.08
CA MET A 8 -3.30 3.00 -8.14
C MET A 8 -3.77 3.43 -9.53
N PHE A 9 -5.03 3.86 -9.66
CA PHE A 9 -5.58 4.42 -10.90
C PHE A 9 -5.00 5.80 -11.22
N LEU A 10 -4.87 6.67 -10.21
CA LEU A 10 -4.28 8.01 -10.37
C LEU A 10 -2.76 7.97 -10.56
N PHE A 11 -2.08 6.97 -9.98
CA PHE A 11 -0.63 6.85 -9.99
C PHE A 11 -0.18 5.42 -10.33
N PRO A 12 -0.46 4.93 -11.55
CA PRO A 12 -0.11 3.57 -11.96
C PRO A 12 1.42 3.34 -12.00
N GLU A 13 2.21 4.38 -12.19
CA GLU A 13 3.68 4.31 -12.19
C GLU A 13 4.28 4.22 -10.77
N LYS A 14 3.50 4.50 -9.72
CA LYS A 14 3.99 4.48 -8.35
C LYS A 14 3.80 3.11 -7.72
N LYS A 15 4.90 2.55 -7.24
CA LYS A 15 4.88 1.30 -6.45
C LYS A 15 4.10 1.51 -5.16
N LEU A 16 3.12 0.63 -4.91
CA LEU A 16 2.35 0.68 -3.67
C LEU A 16 3.24 0.21 -2.52
N THR A 17 3.48 1.07 -1.55
CA THR A 17 4.24 0.73 -0.34
C THR A 17 3.42 1.09 0.89
N THR A 18 3.66 0.39 2.00
CA THR A 18 3.00 0.67 3.29
C THR A 18 3.16 2.13 3.71
N ARG A 19 4.30 2.76 3.38
CA ARG A 19 4.56 4.17 3.68
C ARG A 19 3.66 5.11 2.87
N ILE A 20 3.60 4.93 1.55
CA ILE A 20 2.76 5.74 0.66
C ILE A 20 1.28 5.60 1.05
N VAL A 21 0.83 4.38 1.34
CA VAL A 21 -0.56 4.14 1.76
C VAL A 21 -0.84 4.79 3.12
N SER A 22 0.12 4.77 4.04
CA SER A 22 0.00 5.47 5.33
C SER A 22 -0.14 6.98 5.13
N GLU A 23 0.72 7.57 4.31
CA GLU A 23 0.67 9.00 3.98
C GLU A 23 -0.64 9.37 3.27
N TRP A 24 -1.09 8.55 2.32
CA TRP A 24 -2.37 8.73 1.61
C TRP A 24 -3.59 8.63 2.53
N CYS A 25 -3.57 7.72 3.50
CA CYS A 25 -4.59 7.62 4.55
C CYS A 25 -4.42 8.65 5.67
N GLY A 26 -3.50 9.62 5.54
CA GLY A 26 -3.27 10.68 6.50
C GLY A 26 -2.69 10.20 7.84
N ASN A 27 -1.90 9.12 7.82
CA ASN A 27 -1.31 8.47 9.00
C ASN A 27 -2.32 8.09 10.09
N ARG A 28 -3.60 7.93 9.72
CA ARG A 28 -4.67 7.54 10.65
C ARG A 28 -4.64 6.06 11.00
N LEU A 29 -3.97 5.25 10.19
CA LEU A 29 -3.86 3.81 10.37
C LEU A 29 -2.43 3.43 10.75
N SER A 30 -2.28 2.48 11.66
CA SER A 30 -0.97 1.94 12.00
C SER A 30 -0.39 1.19 10.80
N LEU A 31 0.93 1.28 10.62
CA LEU A 31 1.65 0.58 9.55
C LEU A 31 1.37 -0.93 9.57
N HIS A 32 1.21 -1.52 10.76
CA HIS A 32 0.87 -2.93 10.91
C HIS A 32 -0.51 -3.27 10.32
N ARG A 33 -1.51 -2.42 10.57
CA ARG A 33 -2.86 -2.61 10.03
C ARG A 33 -2.89 -2.44 8.52
N ILE A 34 -2.18 -1.43 8.00
CA ILE A 34 -2.00 -1.24 6.56
C ILE A 34 -1.33 -2.47 5.96
N ARG A 35 -0.28 -3.00 6.59
CA ARG A 35 0.43 -4.19 6.09
C ARG A 35 -0.48 -5.42 6.02
N ASN A 36 -1.31 -5.66 7.02
CA ASN A 36 -2.27 -6.77 7.01
C ASN A 36 -3.31 -6.59 5.91
N ILE A 37 -3.87 -5.38 5.78
CA ILE A 37 -4.83 -5.05 4.73
C ILE A 37 -4.21 -5.25 3.33
N LEU A 38 -2.97 -4.79 3.14
CA LEU A 38 -2.28 -4.93 1.87
C LEU A 38 -1.91 -6.39 1.56
N LYS A 39 -1.51 -7.17 2.58
CA LYS A 39 -1.19 -8.58 2.40
C LYS A 39 -2.42 -9.45 2.10
N ASP A 40 -3.58 -9.06 2.63
CA ASP A 40 -4.84 -9.79 2.42
C ASP A 40 -5.46 -9.52 1.05
N GLN A 41 -5.20 -8.33 0.48
CA GLN A 41 -5.91 -7.84 -0.71
C GLN A 41 -5.01 -7.60 -1.93
N PHE A 42 -3.68 -7.55 -1.73
CA PHE A 42 -2.68 -7.35 -2.76
C PHE A 42 -1.57 -8.38 -2.65
N THR A 43 -0.87 -8.61 -3.75
CA THR A 43 0.26 -9.52 -3.79
C THR A 43 1.50 -8.80 -3.31
N VAL A 44 2.17 -9.38 -2.32
CA VAL A 44 3.47 -8.89 -1.84
C VAL A 44 4.54 -9.23 -2.86
N VAL A 45 5.22 -8.22 -3.40
CA VAL A 45 6.34 -8.39 -4.34
C VAL A 45 7.62 -7.80 -3.74
N GLY A 46 8.63 -8.65 -3.57
CA GLY A 46 9.97 -8.27 -3.11
C GLY A 46 10.42 -8.97 -1.82
N LEU A 47 11.74 -9.03 -1.61
CA LEU A 47 12.37 -9.54 -0.39
C LEU A 47 12.84 -8.37 0.49
N ASN A 48 12.17 -8.16 1.62
CA ASN A 48 12.57 -7.29 2.73
C ASN A 48 12.47 -5.77 2.48
N LYS A 49 13.51 -5.12 1.97
CA LYS A 49 13.61 -3.63 1.89
C LYS A 49 12.91 -3.02 0.67
N SER A 50 12.78 -3.80 -0.40
CA SER A 50 12.14 -3.38 -1.65
C SER A 50 10.76 -4.00 -1.80
N THR A 51 10.08 -4.24 -0.68
CA THR A 51 8.74 -4.85 -0.69
C THR A 51 7.71 -3.83 -1.15
N TYR A 52 7.06 -4.10 -2.28
CA TYR A 52 5.93 -3.35 -2.80
C TYR A 52 4.72 -4.28 -2.95
N TYR A 53 3.54 -3.70 -3.16
CA TYR A 53 2.29 -4.43 -3.33
C TYR A 53 1.73 -4.15 -4.73
N GLU A 54 1.21 -5.20 -5.36
CA GLU A 54 0.55 -5.18 -6.68
C GLU A 54 -0.83 -5.83 -6.61
#